data_AF-A0A9D7EFV5-F1
#
_entry.id   AF-A0A9D7EFV5-F1
#
_cell.length_a   1.000
_cell.length_b   1.000
_cell.length_c   1.000
_cell.angle_alpha   90.00
_cell.angle_beta   90.00
_cell.angle_gamma   90.00
#
_symmetry.space_group_name_H-M   'P 1'
#
loop_
_entity.id
_entity.type
_entity.pdbx_description
1 polymer ?
#
loop_
_entity_poly.entity_id
_entity_poly.type
_entity_poly.pdbx_seq_one_letter_code
_entity_poly.pdbx_strand_id
1 'polypeptide(L)'
;MAIQPYTGPFGRAEQIHLLRRALFGVTPGDLAHFNGMGLTQMVDELLTFSTAVPPPLKSYTAPDGNNQPDPTLIDPNVPFGSTWVNTASDPQAPIDPRGARIQSLFAWWVGLMTGQERNLREKLTLFWYNHMPTQALAVFQPEGLYSMNVLLRNQCKGNFRQLIHDVTLEPAMLVYLNGYLNIATAPDENYARELMELFTLGQGSGYAESDVQAAARVLTGFTVQYVDQGQPIVPQTIFLPFLHAITDKQFSGFFNNTVIQGQTGVNGGANELNELLDMLFAKDELSLFICRELYRWFVHGEISAAAETDVIEPLAELFRNNAGAPDQMETVVRALLTSDHFYSADLRGCMIKSPADLVIGDLRLLGMPYPTPAQFEAQYSVWKDLYWLIGYCGQELANPPNVAGWPAYYQFPQYDNIWVDTATFPARNYALQGVLYSGLSTPANLYQPQSQNLEFKIDLVAFTQLLSNPSDPNSLVADAAELLYGTPSRKRCATN
;
A
#
# COMPACT_ATOMS: atom_id res chain seq x y z
N MET A 1 19.33 -18.26 -14.05
CA MET A 1 19.66 -17.54 -15.31
C MET A 1 19.33 -16.07 -15.05
N ALA A 2 20.09 -15.09 -15.55
CA ALA A 2 19.76 -13.69 -15.27
C ALA A 2 18.55 -13.21 -16.10
N ILE A 3 17.70 -12.37 -15.50
CA ILE A 3 16.61 -11.70 -16.21
C ILE A 3 17.18 -10.84 -17.34
N GLN A 4 16.61 -10.95 -18.53
CA GLN A 4 17.12 -10.25 -19.71
C GLN A 4 16.81 -8.73 -19.60
N PRO A 5 17.82 -7.85 -19.66
CA PRO A 5 17.59 -6.40 -19.66
C PRO A 5 16.96 -5.92 -20.97
N TYR A 6 16.13 -4.89 -20.89
CA TYR A 6 15.57 -4.24 -22.07
C TYR A 6 16.66 -3.56 -22.90
N THR A 7 16.71 -3.89 -24.19
CA THR A 7 17.68 -3.32 -25.15
C THR A 7 17.02 -2.57 -26.31
N GLY A 8 15.68 -2.50 -26.31
CA GLY A 8 14.91 -1.81 -27.33
C GLY A 8 14.98 -0.27 -27.24
N PRO A 9 14.38 0.43 -28.22
CA PRO A 9 14.31 1.89 -28.18
C PRO A 9 13.45 2.35 -27.00
N PHE A 10 14.03 3.15 -26.10
CA PHE A 10 13.30 3.72 -24.98
C PHE A 10 12.77 5.10 -25.33
N GLY A 11 11.54 5.13 -25.88
CA GLY A 11 10.86 6.36 -26.29
C GLY A 11 9.65 6.67 -25.41
N ARG A 12 8.81 7.59 -25.92
CA ARG A 12 7.62 8.08 -25.20
C ARG A 12 6.65 6.97 -24.80
N ALA A 13 6.47 5.95 -25.64
CA ALA A 13 5.54 4.85 -25.34
C ALA A 13 6.04 3.99 -24.16
N GLU A 14 7.34 3.71 -24.10
CA GLU A 14 7.99 2.98 -23.01
C GLU A 14 7.96 3.79 -21.71
N GLN A 15 8.24 5.10 -21.80
CA GLN A 15 8.16 6.01 -20.66
C GLN A 15 6.75 6.07 -20.06
N ILE A 16 5.73 6.24 -20.91
CA ILE A 16 4.32 6.23 -20.47
C ILE A 16 3.96 4.89 -19.82
N HIS A 17 4.40 3.77 -20.40
CA HIS A 17 4.16 2.45 -19.84
C HIS A 17 4.76 2.32 -18.42
N LEU A 18 6.06 2.64 -18.28
CA LEU A 18 6.75 2.61 -16.99
C LEU A 18 6.07 3.52 -15.96
N LEU A 19 5.76 4.77 -16.31
CA LEU A 19 5.13 5.71 -15.38
C LEU A 19 3.74 5.26 -14.94
N ARG A 20 2.93 4.63 -15.81
CA ARG A 20 1.63 4.08 -15.41
C ARG A 20 1.74 2.94 -14.42
N ARG A 21 2.84 2.19 -14.43
CA ARG A 21 3.11 1.14 -13.45
C ARG A 21 3.71 1.71 -12.16
N ALA A 22 4.49 2.78 -12.28
CA ALA A 22 5.26 3.35 -11.19
C ALA A 22 4.55 4.46 -10.39
N LEU A 23 3.55 5.12 -10.96
CA LEU A 23 2.87 6.28 -10.40
C LEU A 23 1.35 6.11 -10.42
N PHE A 24 0.64 6.82 -9.53
CA PHE A 24 -0.82 6.97 -9.61
C PHE A 24 -1.20 7.92 -10.74
N GLY A 25 -1.17 7.44 -11.99
CA GLY A 25 -1.41 8.25 -13.18
C GLY A 25 -0.17 9.02 -13.67
N VAL A 26 -0.24 9.47 -14.92
CA VAL A 26 0.88 10.12 -15.63
C VAL A 26 0.43 11.50 -16.08
N THR A 27 1.09 12.55 -15.61
CA THR A 27 0.75 13.93 -16.02
C THR A 27 1.59 14.37 -17.23
N PRO A 28 1.14 15.37 -18.01
CA PRO A 28 1.98 16.00 -19.03
C PRO A 28 3.30 16.53 -18.46
N GLY A 29 3.29 17.03 -17.21
CA GLY A 29 4.48 17.48 -16.50
C GLY A 29 5.47 16.36 -16.17
N ASP A 30 4.97 15.15 -15.86
CA ASP A 30 5.84 13.99 -15.64
C ASP A 30 6.54 13.57 -16.94
N LEU A 31 5.81 13.54 -18.06
CA LEU A 31 6.41 13.22 -19.36
C LEU A 31 7.40 14.28 -19.83
N ALA A 32 7.11 15.57 -19.59
CA ALA A 32 8.05 16.64 -19.89
C ALA A 32 9.34 16.51 -19.06
N HIS A 33 9.23 16.12 -17.78
CA HIS A 33 10.37 15.91 -16.89
C HIS A 33 11.28 14.77 -17.36
N PHE A 34 10.71 13.61 -17.70
CA PHE A 34 11.49 12.43 -18.11
C PHE A 34 11.88 12.42 -19.60
N ASN A 35 11.50 13.44 -20.37
CA ASN A 35 11.80 13.50 -21.80
C ASN A 35 13.32 13.47 -22.04
N GLY A 36 13.77 12.54 -22.89
CA GLY A 36 15.19 12.35 -23.23
C GLY A 36 16.01 11.58 -22.19
N MET A 37 15.45 11.21 -21.03
CA MET A 37 16.13 10.31 -20.08
C MET A 37 16.12 8.86 -20.60
N GLY A 38 17.24 8.16 -20.41
CA GLY A 38 17.33 6.72 -20.64
C GLY A 38 16.63 5.91 -19.55
N LEU A 39 16.29 4.65 -19.86
CA LEU A 39 15.57 3.74 -18.96
C LEU A 39 16.20 3.65 -17.56
N THR A 40 17.51 3.38 -17.48
CA THR A 40 18.22 3.24 -16.20
C THR A 40 18.12 4.52 -15.36
N GLN A 41 18.40 5.68 -15.97
CA GLN A 41 18.33 6.97 -15.28
C GLN A 41 16.92 7.25 -14.73
N MET A 42 15.89 6.93 -15.52
CA MET A 42 14.50 7.11 -15.12
C MET A 42 14.12 6.17 -13.96
N VAL A 43 14.53 4.91 -13.99
CA VAL A 43 14.27 3.96 -12.90
C VAL A 43 15.08 4.30 -11.63
N ASP A 44 16.31 4.80 -11.77
CA ASP A 44 17.11 5.33 -10.65
C ASP A 44 16.37 6.49 -9.95
N GLU A 45 15.84 7.43 -10.72
CA GLU A 45 15.07 8.55 -10.16
C GLU A 45 13.77 8.07 -9.51
N LEU A 46 13.04 7.16 -10.15
CA LEU A 46 11.80 6.59 -9.60
C LEU A 46 12.01 5.82 -8.29
N LEU A 47 13.22 5.32 -8.01
CA LEU A 47 13.56 4.62 -6.77
C LEU A 47 14.23 5.53 -5.72
N THR A 48 14.42 6.81 -6.04
CA THR A 48 15.03 7.79 -5.13
C THR A 48 13.98 8.48 -4.26
N PHE A 49 14.09 8.26 -2.96
CA PHE A 49 13.12 8.70 -1.94
C PHE A 49 13.76 9.71 -0.98
N SER A 50 13.78 10.99 -1.32
CA SER A 50 14.49 12.03 -0.55
C SER A 50 13.66 12.77 0.49
N THR A 51 12.33 12.72 0.37
CA THR A 51 11.47 13.63 1.14
C THR A 51 10.86 12.92 2.35
N ALA A 52 10.92 13.54 3.53
CA ALA A 52 10.23 13.06 4.71
C ALA A 52 8.71 13.27 4.58
N VAL A 53 7.94 12.29 5.01
CA VAL A 53 6.47 12.36 4.99
C VAL A 53 5.98 12.90 6.34
N PRO A 54 5.27 14.04 6.38
CA PRO A 54 4.72 14.56 7.64
C PRO A 54 3.59 13.65 8.16
N PRO A 55 3.40 13.55 9.49
CA PRO A 55 2.33 12.74 10.07
C PRO A 55 0.93 13.36 9.83
N PRO A 56 -0.15 12.57 9.98
CA PRO A 56 -1.52 13.06 9.88
C PRO A 56 -1.83 14.11 10.94
N LEU A 57 -2.71 15.04 10.59
CA LEU A 57 -3.12 16.18 11.42
C LEU A 57 -4.57 16.03 11.90
N LYS A 58 -4.85 16.57 13.08
CA LYS A 58 -6.22 16.79 13.54
C LYS A 58 -6.90 17.86 12.70
N SER A 59 -7.88 17.44 11.90
CA SER A 59 -8.68 18.29 11.00
C SER A 59 -10.19 18.12 11.22
N TYR A 60 -10.59 17.48 12.31
CA TYR A 60 -11.98 17.18 12.65
C TYR A 60 -12.45 18.04 13.82
N THR A 61 -13.76 18.29 13.85
CA THR A 61 -14.49 19.03 14.88
C THR A 61 -15.82 18.33 15.17
N ALA A 62 -16.51 18.73 16.24
CA ALA A 62 -17.93 18.43 16.44
C ALA A 62 -18.74 19.73 16.53
N PRO A 63 -20.04 19.71 16.20
CA PRO A 63 -20.90 20.86 16.41
C PRO A 63 -21.11 21.13 17.90
N ASP A 64 -20.97 22.40 18.31
CA ASP A 64 -21.33 22.89 19.64
C ASP A 64 -22.85 23.04 19.82
N GLY A 65 -23.27 23.57 20.97
CA GLY A 65 -24.69 23.83 21.26
C GLY A 65 -25.38 24.82 20.31
N ASN A 66 -24.63 25.56 19.50
CA ASN A 66 -25.12 26.50 18.48
C ASN A 66 -24.88 25.98 17.04
N ASN A 67 -24.55 24.69 16.91
CA ASN A 67 -24.23 24.03 15.65
C ASN A 67 -23.00 24.64 14.92
N GLN A 68 -22.08 25.25 15.67
CA GLN A 68 -20.79 25.74 15.17
C GLN A 68 -19.70 24.67 15.36
N PRO A 69 -18.75 24.54 14.43
CA PRO A 69 -17.66 23.58 14.57
C PRO A 69 -16.73 23.97 15.73
N ASP A 70 -16.59 23.08 16.71
CA ASP A 70 -15.67 23.23 17.84
C ASP A 70 -14.63 22.09 17.82
N PRO A 71 -13.33 22.42 17.67
CA PRO A 71 -12.27 21.42 17.61
C PRO A 71 -11.91 20.85 18.99
N THR A 72 -12.45 21.37 20.09
CA THR A 72 -12.14 20.92 21.45
C THR A 72 -13.08 19.82 21.95
N LEU A 73 -14.24 19.66 21.31
CA LEU A 73 -15.24 18.66 21.69
C LEU A 73 -14.78 17.23 21.39
N ILE A 74 -14.05 17.03 20.30
CA ILE A 74 -13.41 15.74 19.98
C ILE A 74 -11.92 15.88 20.20
N ASP A 75 -11.34 14.97 20.97
CA ASP A 75 -9.89 14.90 21.23
C ASP A 75 -9.30 16.19 21.83
N PRO A 76 -9.75 16.64 23.03
CA PRO A 76 -9.32 17.91 23.62
C PRO A 76 -7.80 17.99 23.88
N ASN A 77 -7.11 16.84 23.94
CA ASN A 77 -5.68 16.74 24.22
C ASN A 77 -4.81 17.02 22.99
N VAL A 78 -5.38 17.06 21.79
CA VAL A 78 -4.65 17.36 20.55
C VAL A 78 -5.11 18.72 20.00
N PRO A 79 -4.21 19.70 19.85
CA PRO A 79 -4.56 20.97 19.23
C PRO A 79 -4.96 20.80 17.76
N PHE A 80 -5.92 21.60 17.29
CA PHE A 80 -6.32 21.60 15.89
C PHE A 80 -5.13 21.93 14.97
N GLY A 81 -4.96 21.17 13.89
CA GLY A 81 -3.81 21.28 12.98
C GLY A 81 -2.49 20.69 13.50
N SER A 82 -2.50 20.07 14.69
CA SER A 82 -1.35 19.29 15.19
C SER A 82 -1.55 17.80 14.95
N THR A 83 -0.46 17.04 15.00
CA THR A 83 -0.54 15.58 14.86
C THR A 83 -1.02 14.92 16.14
N TRP A 84 -1.87 13.91 16.00
CA TRP A 84 -2.38 13.09 17.10
C TRP A 84 -1.54 11.82 17.35
N VAL A 85 -0.59 11.48 16.46
CA VAL A 85 0.10 10.18 16.46
C VAL A 85 0.97 9.93 17.70
N ASN A 86 1.35 11.00 18.40
CA ASN A 86 2.17 10.96 19.62
C ASN A 86 1.34 11.10 20.90
N THR A 87 0.01 11.11 20.78
CA THR A 87 -0.90 11.34 21.91
C THR A 87 -1.69 10.06 22.17
N ALA A 88 -1.53 9.46 23.33
CA ALA A 88 -2.33 8.31 23.73
C ALA A 88 -3.83 8.64 23.72
N SER A 89 -4.66 7.68 23.31
CA SER A 89 -6.11 7.78 23.45
C SER A 89 -6.49 7.52 24.91
N ASP A 90 -7.20 8.45 25.54
CA ASP A 90 -7.67 8.30 26.93
C ASP A 90 -8.98 7.47 26.95
N PRO A 91 -8.97 6.25 27.52
CA PRO A 91 -10.18 5.42 27.59
C PRO A 91 -11.26 5.99 28.51
N GLN A 92 -10.95 6.99 29.34
CA GLN A 92 -11.91 7.69 30.20
C GLN A 92 -12.42 9.00 29.58
N ALA A 93 -11.96 9.35 28.37
CA ALA A 93 -12.44 10.54 27.69
C ALA A 93 -13.97 10.42 27.42
N PRO A 94 -14.73 11.52 27.58
CA PRO A 94 -16.18 11.49 27.37
C PRO A 94 -16.56 11.16 25.92
N ILE A 95 -15.66 11.44 24.97
CA ILE A 95 -15.80 11.12 23.55
C ILE A 95 -14.54 10.38 23.12
N ASP A 96 -14.71 9.20 22.52
CA ASP A 96 -13.62 8.41 21.94
C ASP A 96 -13.10 9.07 20.65
N PRO A 97 -11.85 9.57 20.63
CA PRO A 97 -11.31 10.26 19.46
C PRO A 97 -10.87 9.31 18.34
N ARG A 98 -10.78 7.99 18.59
CA ARG A 98 -10.14 7.04 17.69
C ARG A 98 -10.78 7.00 16.31
N GLY A 99 -12.11 7.02 16.23
CA GLY A 99 -12.83 7.07 14.96
C GLY A 99 -12.45 8.31 14.13
N ALA A 100 -12.36 9.49 14.77
CA ALA A 100 -11.99 10.72 14.10
C ALA A 100 -10.50 10.72 13.65
N ARG A 101 -9.61 10.14 14.45
CA ARG A 101 -8.20 9.91 14.10
C ARG A 101 -8.05 8.96 12.91
N ILE A 102 -8.83 7.87 12.86
CA ILE A 102 -8.84 6.94 11.71
C ILE A 102 -9.30 7.65 10.43
N GLN A 103 -10.36 8.47 10.49
CA GLN A 103 -10.79 9.26 9.34
C GLN A 103 -9.72 10.27 8.89
N SER A 104 -8.99 10.88 9.84
CA SER A 104 -7.83 11.72 9.55
C SER A 104 -6.70 10.93 8.87
N LEU A 105 -6.43 9.70 9.31
CA LEU A 105 -5.44 8.80 8.70
C LEU A 105 -5.82 8.44 7.25
N PHE A 106 -7.08 8.12 6.98
CA PHE A 106 -7.59 7.82 5.64
C PHE A 106 -7.39 8.98 4.68
N ALA A 107 -7.80 10.18 5.12
CA ALA A 107 -7.61 11.41 4.36
C ALA A 107 -6.12 11.70 4.11
N TRP A 108 -5.28 11.56 5.14
CA TRP A 108 -3.83 11.76 5.02
C TRP A 108 -3.21 10.84 3.97
N TRP A 109 -3.53 9.55 3.99
CA TRP A 109 -2.93 8.60 3.04
C TRP A 109 -3.32 8.90 1.59
N VAL A 110 -4.59 9.25 1.34
CA VAL A 110 -5.04 9.72 0.02
C VAL A 110 -4.34 11.05 -0.35
N GLY A 111 -4.12 11.93 0.62
CA GLY A 111 -3.34 13.15 0.43
C GLY A 111 -1.92 12.89 -0.06
N LEU A 112 -1.25 11.87 0.47
CA LEU A 112 0.08 11.46 0.00
C LEU A 112 0.06 10.89 -1.41
N MET A 113 -0.93 10.07 -1.73
CA MET A 113 -1.07 9.49 -3.09
C MET A 113 -1.44 10.55 -4.13
N THR A 114 -2.27 11.53 -3.79
CA THR A 114 -2.65 12.64 -4.69
C THR A 114 -1.49 13.61 -4.89
N GLY A 115 -0.77 13.94 -3.81
CA GLY A 115 0.43 14.78 -3.81
C GLY A 115 1.73 14.04 -4.10
N GLN A 116 1.67 12.83 -4.67
CA GLN A 116 2.85 11.98 -4.82
C GLN A 116 3.99 12.66 -5.60
N GLU A 117 5.21 12.35 -5.21
CA GLU A 117 6.41 12.71 -5.97
C GLU A 117 6.54 11.85 -7.24
N ARG A 118 7.52 12.16 -8.08
CA ARG A 118 7.86 11.33 -9.26
C ARG A 118 8.69 10.11 -8.86
N ASN A 119 8.20 9.33 -7.89
CA ASN A 119 8.85 8.13 -7.40
C ASN A 119 7.84 7.03 -7.02
N LEU A 120 8.35 5.81 -6.84
CA LEU A 120 7.59 4.57 -6.61
C LEU A 120 7.03 4.43 -5.19
N ARG A 121 7.31 5.37 -4.27
CA ARG A 121 7.05 5.21 -2.84
C ARG A 121 5.60 4.84 -2.54
N GLU A 122 4.65 5.57 -3.12
CA GLU A 122 3.22 5.34 -2.84
C GLU A 122 2.72 4.02 -3.44
N LYS A 123 3.21 3.63 -4.63
CA LYS A 123 2.85 2.36 -5.27
C LYS A 123 3.41 1.16 -4.51
N LEU A 124 4.66 1.24 -4.05
CA LEU A 124 5.26 0.18 -3.23
C LEU A 124 4.64 0.12 -1.82
N THR A 125 4.27 1.27 -1.23
CA THR A 125 3.55 1.29 0.06
C THR A 125 2.21 0.58 -0.06
N LEU A 126 1.43 0.86 -1.12
CA LEU A 126 0.15 0.19 -1.34
C LEU A 126 0.31 -1.31 -1.69
N PHE A 127 1.35 -1.68 -2.44
CA PHE A 127 1.69 -3.08 -2.70
C PHE A 127 1.91 -3.84 -1.38
N TRP A 128 2.78 -3.33 -0.51
CA TRP A 128 3.05 -4.00 0.76
C TRP A 128 1.87 -3.98 1.71
N TYR A 129 1.03 -2.95 1.66
CA TYR A 129 -0.21 -2.92 2.44
C TYR A 129 -1.22 -3.97 1.92
N ASN A 130 -1.27 -4.22 0.61
CA ASN A 130 -2.05 -5.32 0.05
C ASN A 130 -1.48 -6.69 0.47
N HIS A 131 -0.15 -6.83 0.48
CA HIS A 131 0.55 -8.08 0.81
C HIS A 131 0.45 -8.46 2.29
N MET A 132 0.59 -7.47 3.18
CA MET A 132 0.55 -7.63 4.64
C MET A 132 -0.52 -6.70 5.23
N PRO A 133 -1.81 -6.97 4.97
CA PRO A 133 -2.87 -6.04 5.30
C PRO A 133 -3.18 -6.01 6.79
N THR A 134 -3.70 -4.86 7.23
CA THR A 134 -4.49 -4.72 8.46
C THR A 134 -5.84 -4.11 8.09
N GLN A 135 -6.90 -4.44 8.84
CA GLN A 135 -8.21 -3.79 8.69
C GLN A 135 -8.38 -2.71 9.76
N ALA A 136 -8.48 -1.45 9.34
CA ALA A 136 -8.61 -0.31 10.24
C ALA A 136 -9.81 -0.44 11.20
N LEU A 137 -10.93 -1.02 10.75
CA LEU A 137 -12.12 -1.20 11.58
C LEU A 137 -12.00 -2.38 12.55
N ALA A 138 -11.20 -3.40 12.24
CA ALA A 138 -10.92 -4.52 13.14
C ALA A 138 -9.90 -4.14 14.21
N VAL A 139 -8.85 -3.43 13.81
CA VAL A 139 -7.79 -2.95 14.71
C VAL A 139 -8.27 -1.81 15.60
N PHE A 140 -8.99 -0.85 15.03
CA PHE A 140 -9.57 0.33 15.69
C PHE A 140 -8.59 1.07 16.64
N GLN A 141 -7.33 1.15 16.22
CA GLN A 141 -6.23 1.76 16.96
C GLN A 141 -5.43 2.68 16.02
N PRO A 142 -5.75 3.97 15.95
CA PRO A 142 -5.25 4.88 14.92
C PRO A 142 -3.72 5.04 14.93
N GLU A 143 -3.10 5.04 16.11
CA GLU A 143 -1.63 5.17 16.26
C GLU A 143 -0.93 3.94 15.70
N GLY A 144 -1.47 2.74 15.97
CA GLY A 144 -0.98 1.47 15.42
C GLY A 144 -1.16 1.38 13.89
N LEU A 145 -2.31 1.85 13.39
CA LEU A 145 -2.57 1.87 11.94
C LEU A 145 -1.63 2.85 11.21
N TYR A 146 -1.32 3.98 11.85
CA TYR A 146 -0.32 4.92 11.34
C TYR A 146 1.09 4.32 11.36
N SER A 147 1.52 3.69 12.46
CA SER A 147 2.85 3.07 12.54
C SER A 147 3.01 1.94 11.52
N MET A 148 1.99 1.10 11.32
CA MET A 148 2.00 0.09 10.26
C MET A 148 2.16 0.70 8.87
N ASN A 149 1.42 1.77 8.52
CA ASN A 149 1.61 2.45 7.23
C ASN A 149 3.04 3.00 7.07
N VAL A 150 3.56 3.66 8.11
CA VAL A 150 4.90 4.24 8.11
C VAL A 150 5.98 3.17 8.02
N LEU A 151 5.82 2.04 8.71
CA LEU A 151 6.72 0.89 8.64
C LEU A 151 6.82 0.39 7.21
N LEU A 152 5.68 0.04 6.60
CA LEU A 152 5.63 -0.46 5.23
C LEU A 152 6.21 0.57 4.25
N ARG A 153 5.89 1.85 4.42
CA ARG A 153 6.38 2.96 3.59
C ARG A 153 7.88 3.16 3.68
N ASN A 154 8.44 3.14 4.88
CA ASN A 154 9.86 3.40 5.09
C ASN A 154 10.73 2.22 4.63
N GLN A 155 10.22 0.99 4.74
CA GLN A 155 10.92 -0.22 4.38
C GLN A 155 10.53 -0.77 3.00
N CYS A 156 9.69 -0.06 2.23
CA CYS A 156 9.10 -0.60 1.00
C CYS A 156 10.08 -1.01 -0.11
N LYS A 157 11.33 -0.53 -0.06
CA LYS A 157 12.42 -0.94 -0.97
C LYS A 157 13.62 -1.58 -0.24
N GLY A 158 13.44 -1.87 1.05
CA GLY A 158 14.47 -2.34 1.95
C GLY A 158 14.73 -3.84 1.89
N ASN A 159 15.11 -4.43 3.02
CA ASN A 159 15.31 -5.86 3.19
C ASN A 159 13.99 -6.56 3.57
N PHE A 160 13.59 -7.61 2.83
CA PHE A 160 12.29 -8.25 3.06
C PHE A 160 12.21 -9.03 4.39
N ARG A 161 13.32 -9.65 4.83
CA ARG A 161 13.36 -10.34 6.12
C ARG A 161 13.16 -9.38 7.28
N GLN A 162 13.81 -8.22 7.21
CA GLN A 162 13.63 -7.16 8.20
C GLN A 162 12.20 -6.63 8.19
N LEU A 163 11.61 -6.42 7.01
CA LEU A 163 10.22 -5.99 6.89
C LEU A 163 9.26 -6.97 7.56
N ILE A 164 9.41 -8.29 7.31
CA ILE A 164 8.57 -9.32 7.92
C ILE A 164 8.78 -9.39 9.44
N HIS A 165 10.03 -9.26 9.92
CA HIS A 165 10.31 -9.18 11.34
C HIS A 165 9.57 -8.03 12.00
N ASP A 166 9.66 -6.83 11.41
CA ASP A 166 9.08 -5.64 12.01
C ASP A 166 7.55 -5.63 11.90
N VAL A 167 6.98 -6.16 10.81
CA VAL A 167 5.52 -6.37 10.68
C VAL A 167 5.01 -7.37 11.71
N THR A 168 5.77 -8.44 12.00
CA THR A 168 5.41 -9.44 13.03
C THR A 168 5.25 -8.81 14.41
N LEU A 169 6.04 -7.77 14.70
CA LEU A 169 6.05 -7.09 15.98
C LEU A 169 5.27 -5.78 15.97
N GLU A 170 4.60 -5.44 14.87
CA GLU A 170 3.84 -4.19 14.75
C GLU A 170 2.53 -4.27 15.55
N PRO A 171 2.23 -3.30 16.46
CA PRO A 171 1.01 -3.34 17.28
C PRO A 171 -0.28 -3.58 16.51
N ALA A 172 -0.48 -2.93 15.35
CA ALA A 172 -1.68 -3.15 14.55
C ALA A 172 -1.79 -4.58 14.00
N MET A 173 -0.66 -5.21 13.66
CA MET A 173 -0.63 -6.59 13.17
C MET A 173 -0.92 -7.58 14.31
N LEU A 174 -0.31 -7.36 15.48
CA LEU A 174 -0.61 -8.15 16.69
C LEU A 174 -2.08 -8.11 17.05
N VAL A 175 -2.75 -6.95 16.93
CA VAL A 175 -4.19 -6.84 17.15
C VAL A 175 -4.99 -7.54 16.04
N TYR A 176 -4.66 -7.27 14.77
CA TYR A 176 -5.45 -7.76 13.64
C TYR A 176 -5.50 -9.30 13.55
N LEU A 177 -4.38 -9.96 13.82
CA LEU A 177 -4.25 -11.43 13.72
C LEU A 177 -4.09 -12.09 15.10
N ASN A 178 -4.66 -11.49 16.14
CA ASN A 178 -4.75 -12.01 17.51
C ASN A 178 -3.41 -12.36 18.18
N GLY A 179 -2.27 -11.90 17.65
CA GLY A 179 -0.97 -12.07 18.27
C GLY A 179 -0.92 -11.58 19.72
N TYR A 180 -1.67 -10.51 20.05
CA TYR A 180 -1.74 -9.99 21.43
C TYR A 180 -2.40 -10.94 22.45
N LEU A 181 -3.13 -11.96 21.98
CA LEU A 181 -3.77 -13.02 22.77
C LEU A 181 -2.96 -14.32 22.77
N ASN A 182 -1.91 -14.41 21.96
CA ASN A 182 -1.14 -15.64 21.74
C ASN A 182 -0.23 -15.93 22.95
N ILE A 183 -0.61 -16.91 23.78
CA ILE A 183 0.10 -17.26 25.02
C ILE A 183 0.40 -18.77 25.08
N ALA A 184 1.38 -19.15 25.90
CA ALA A 184 1.88 -20.52 26.00
C ALA A 184 0.79 -21.58 26.22
N THR A 185 -0.23 -21.25 27.00
CA THR A 185 -1.35 -22.15 27.35
C THR A 185 -2.49 -22.15 26.33
N ALA A 186 -2.51 -21.18 25.42
CA ALA A 186 -3.49 -21.06 24.35
C ALA A 186 -2.81 -20.45 23.10
N PRO A 187 -1.96 -21.22 22.40
CA PRO A 187 -1.33 -20.74 21.17
C PRO A 187 -2.39 -20.41 20.12
N ASP A 188 -2.30 -19.22 19.52
CA ASP A 188 -3.17 -18.77 18.42
C ASP A 188 -2.43 -18.93 17.09
N GLU A 189 -3.01 -19.72 16.20
CA GLU A 189 -2.40 -20.09 14.92
C GLU A 189 -2.60 -19.03 13.82
N ASN A 190 -3.46 -18.02 14.02
CA ASN A 190 -3.85 -17.10 12.95
C ASN A 190 -2.61 -16.41 12.34
N TYR A 191 -1.86 -15.61 13.10
CA TYR A 191 -0.67 -14.95 12.55
C TYR A 191 0.37 -15.94 12.01
N ALA A 192 0.57 -17.09 12.66
CA ALA A 192 1.52 -18.10 12.19
C ALA A 192 1.15 -18.66 10.82
N ARG A 193 -0.15 -18.92 10.61
CA ARG A 193 -0.69 -19.37 9.34
C ARG A 193 -0.51 -18.31 8.27
N GLU A 194 -0.88 -17.06 8.54
CA GLU A 194 -0.77 -16.00 7.54
C GLU A 194 0.69 -15.63 7.22
N LEU A 195 1.57 -15.66 8.23
CA LEU A 195 3.00 -15.48 8.05
C LEU A 195 3.54 -16.50 7.03
N MET A 196 3.18 -17.77 7.18
CA MET A 196 3.65 -18.84 6.29
C MET A 196 2.91 -18.83 4.94
N GLU A 197 1.59 -18.73 4.96
CA GLU A 197 0.71 -18.92 3.81
C GLU A 197 0.64 -17.70 2.88
N LEU A 198 0.44 -16.52 3.46
CA LEU A 198 0.12 -15.31 2.70
C LEU A 198 1.28 -14.32 2.64
N PHE A 199 2.12 -14.27 3.67
CA PHE A 199 3.18 -13.26 3.74
C PHE A 199 4.53 -13.77 3.23
N THR A 200 4.79 -15.08 3.27
CA THR A 200 6.11 -15.64 2.93
C THR A 200 6.13 -16.79 1.92
N LEU A 201 5.64 -17.99 2.25
CA LEU A 201 5.86 -19.17 1.42
C LEU A 201 4.84 -19.34 0.29
N GLY A 202 3.66 -18.73 0.43
CA GLY A 202 2.53 -19.00 -0.45
C GLY A 202 1.72 -20.22 0.00
N GLN A 203 0.43 -20.23 -0.35
CA GLN A 203 -0.47 -21.33 -0.08
C GLN A 203 -0.07 -22.60 -0.83
N GLY A 204 -0.09 -23.73 -0.12
CA GLY A 204 0.17 -25.05 -0.72
C GLY A 204 1.64 -25.37 -0.97
N SER A 205 2.58 -24.62 -0.38
CA SER A 205 4.02 -24.82 -0.56
C SER A 205 4.61 -26.07 0.10
N GLY A 206 3.79 -26.87 0.79
CA GLY A 206 4.17 -28.22 1.26
C GLY A 206 4.54 -28.32 2.75
N TYR A 207 4.47 -27.23 3.52
CA TYR A 207 4.51 -27.30 4.98
C TYR A 207 3.28 -28.04 5.53
N ALA A 208 3.42 -28.60 6.73
CA ALA A 208 2.36 -29.33 7.42
C ALA A 208 1.63 -28.42 8.41
N GLU A 209 0.41 -28.80 8.81
CA GLU A 209 -0.34 -28.11 9.85
C GLU A 209 0.42 -28.04 11.20
N SER A 210 1.22 -29.07 11.50
CA SER A 210 2.09 -29.06 12.68
C SER A 210 3.16 -27.96 12.64
N ASP A 211 3.55 -27.49 11.45
CA ASP A 211 4.49 -26.38 11.31
C ASP A 211 3.85 -25.05 11.70
N VAL A 212 2.58 -24.85 11.33
CA VAL A 212 1.79 -23.70 11.76
C VAL A 212 1.66 -23.68 13.27
N GLN A 213 1.35 -24.83 13.88
CA GLN A 213 1.29 -24.99 15.35
C GLN A 213 2.64 -24.70 16.03
N ALA A 214 3.74 -25.17 15.45
CA ALA A 214 5.08 -24.92 15.96
C ALA A 214 5.44 -23.43 15.88
N ALA A 215 5.15 -22.77 14.75
CA ALA A 215 5.34 -21.34 14.56
C ALA A 215 4.46 -20.50 15.50
N ALA A 216 3.19 -20.88 15.71
CA ALA A 216 2.29 -20.23 16.66
C ALA A 216 2.88 -20.22 18.08
N ARG A 217 3.52 -21.33 18.48
CA ARG A 217 4.20 -21.44 19.77
C ARG A 217 5.45 -20.56 19.87
N VAL A 218 6.23 -20.42 18.80
CA VAL A 218 7.35 -19.45 18.73
C VAL A 218 6.86 -18.02 18.97
N LEU A 219 5.67 -17.69 18.45
CA LEU A 219 5.10 -16.35 18.51
C LEU A 219 4.38 -16.01 19.83
N THR A 220 4.36 -16.92 20.80
CA THR A 220 3.67 -16.70 22.09
C THR A 220 4.37 -15.65 22.94
N GLY A 221 3.61 -14.88 23.72
CA GLY A 221 4.13 -13.94 24.72
C GLY A 221 4.41 -12.53 24.20
N PHE A 222 4.31 -12.26 22.90
CA PHE A 222 4.21 -10.90 22.38
C PHE A 222 2.81 -10.34 22.62
N THR A 223 2.71 -9.09 23.08
CA THR A 223 1.43 -8.41 23.30
C THR A 223 1.57 -6.90 23.12
N VAL A 224 0.44 -6.18 23.19
CA VAL A 224 0.40 -4.73 23.05
C VAL A 224 0.15 -4.08 24.41
N GLN A 225 1.04 -3.19 24.81
CA GLN A 225 0.90 -2.37 26.00
C GLN A 225 0.19 -1.06 25.66
N TYR A 226 -0.91 -0.79 26.35
CA TYR A 226 -1.70 0.45 26.22
C TYR A 226 -1.58 1.39 27.42
N VAL A 227 -1.06 0.88 28.54
CA VAL A 227 -0.96 1.61 29.81
C VAL A 227 0.40 1.34 30.44
N ASP A 228 1.06 2.38 30.90
CA ASP A 228 2.26 2.29 31.73
C ASP A 228 2.06 3.08 33.04
N GLN A 229 2.37 2.45 34.17
CA GLN A 229 2.17 3.02 35.51
C GLN A 229 0.77 3.65 35.75
N GLY A 230 -0.27 3.06 35.15
CA GLY A 230 -1.65 3.55 35.25
C GLY A 230 -1.98 4.73 34.35
N GLN A 231 -1.07 5.17 33.47
CA GLN A 231 -1.30 6.22 32.48
C GLN A 231 -1.41 5.63 31.06
N PRO A 232 -2.38 6.07 30.24
CA PRO A 232 -2.45 5.69 28.84
C PRO A 232 -1.16 6.07 28.09
N ILE A 233 -0.66 5.17 27.26
CA ILE A 233 0.50 5.41 26.38
C ILE A 233 0.11 5.17 24.92
N VAL A 234 0.93 5.68 24.00
CA VAL A 234 0.84 5.25 22.60
C VAL A 234 1.11 3.74 22.59
N PRO A 235 0.26 2.94 21.94
CA PRO A 235 0.40 1.49 21.99
C PRO A 235 1.75 1.02 21.47
N GLN A 236 2.39 0.14 22.23
CA GLN A 236 3.70 -0.42 21.89
C GLN A 236 3.72 -1.93 22.11
N THR A 237 4.47 -2.64 21.28
CA THR A 237 4.67 -4.07 21.45
C THR A 237 5.61 -4.33 22.62
N ILE A 238 5.24 -5.28 23.47
CA ILE A 238 6.07 -5.80 24.55
C ILE A 238 6.12 -7.32 24.48
N PHE A 239 7.16 -7.91 25.09
CA PHE A 239 7.29 -9.34 25.27
C PHE A 239 7.18 -9.68 26.75
N LEU A 240 6.32 -10.64 27.10
CA LEU A 240 6.09 -11.12 28.45
C LEU A 240 6.61 -12.57 28.57
N PRO A 241 7.82 -12.80 29.10
CA PRO A 241 8.44 -14.13 29.10
C PRO A 241 7.63 -15.22 29.79
N PHE A 242 6.84 -14.87 30.81
CA PHE A 242 6.00 -15.83 31.53
C PHE A 242 4.78 -16.30 30.74
N LEU A 243 4.47 -15.66 29.61
CA LEU A 243 3.43 -16.07 28.65
C LEU A 243 4.01 -16.80 27.45
N HIS A 244 5.33 -16.96 27.35
CA HIS A 244 5.98 -17.62 26.21
C HIS A 244 6.11 -19.12 26.43
N ALA A 245 5.88 -19.90 25.38
CA ALA A 245 6.05 -21.34 25.39
C ALA A 245 7.54 -21.67 25.43
N ILE A 246 8.02 -22.35 26.49
CA ILE A 246 9.46 -22.59 26.70
C ILE A 246 9.94 -23.98 26.27
N THR A 247 9.07 -24.79 25.68
CA THR A 247 9.43 -26.13 25.18
C THR A 247 9.72 -26.08 23.69
N ASP A 248 10.61 -26.95 23.23
CA ASP A 248 11.06 -27.06 21.84
C ASP A 248 9.90 -27.10 20.83
N LYS A 249 10.14 -26.51 19.66
CA LYS A 249 9.20 -26.45 18.54
C LYS A 249 9.80 -27.23 17.38
N GLN A 250 9.23 -28.40 17.12
CA GLN A 250 9.63 -29.30 16.04
C GLN A 250 8.88 -28.94 14.77
N PHE A 251 9.61 -28.69 13.70
CA PHE A 251 9.06 -28.52 12.35
C PHE A 251 9.20 -29.81 11.54
N SER A 252 8.43 -29.92 10.46
CA SER A 252 8.30 -31.11 9.62
C SER A 252 9.50 -31.31 8.70
N GLY A 253 9.45 -32.40 7.92
CA GLY A 253 10.44 -32.69 6.89
C GLY A 253 10.53 -31.58 5.83
N PHE A 254 9.47 -30.80 5.61
CA PHE A 254 9.53 -29.62 4.74
C PHE A 254 10.63 -28.67 5.23
N PHE A 255 10.74 -28.42 6.53
CA PHE A 255 11.80 -27.61 7.14
C PHE A 255 13.01 -28.43 7.61
N ASN A 256 13.32 -29.55 6.93
CA ASN A 256 14.46 -30.42 7.27
C ASN A 256 14.42 -30.96 8.72
N ASN A 257 13.22 -31.10 9.31
CA ASN A 257 13.02 -31.46 10.71
C ASN A 257 13.74 -30.50 11.69
N THR A 258 13.87 -29.22 11.33
CA THR A 258 14.44 -28.19 12.21
C THR A 258 13.72 -28.14 13.56
N VAL A 259 14.49 -27.95 14.63
CA VAL A 259 13.96 -27.73 15.98
C VAL A 259 14.41 -26.35 16.45
N ILE A 260 13.45 -25.46 16.70
CA ILE A 260 13.71 -24.22 17.41
C ILE A 260 13.69 -24.54 18.90
N GLN A 261 14.83 -24.35 19.56
CA GLN A 261 15.01 -24.68 20.97
C GLN A 261 14.22 -23.71 21.83
N GLY A 262 13.50 -24.25 22.83
CA GLY A 262 12.72 -23.42 23.74
C GLY A 262 13.61 -22.49 24.59
N GLN A 263 13.36 -21.18 24.51
CA GLN A 263 14.14 -20.17 25.22
C GLN A 263 13.35 -19.53 26.37
N THR A 264 14.10 -18.99 27.34
CA THR A 264 13.55 -18.29 28.51
C THR A 264 14.11 -16.88 28.62
N GLY A 265 13.51 -16.06 29.49
CA GLY A 265 13.99 -14.70 29.75
C GLY A 265 13.53 -13.68 28.70
N VAL A 266 13.94 -12.42 28.89
CA VAL A 266 13.42 -11.26 28.15
C VAL A 266 13.70 -11.28 26.64
N ASN A 267 14.69 -12.06 26.20
CA ASN A 267 15.07 -12.17 24.79
C ASN A 267 14.57 -13.46 24.13
N GLY A 268 13.92 -14.37 24.87
CA GLY A 268 13.55 -15.70 24.37
C GLY A 268 12.71 -15.63 23.10
N GLY A 269 11.60 -14.87 23.13
CA GLY A 269 10.73 -14.73 21.96
C GLY A 269 11.40 -14.04 20.77
N ALA A 270 12.25 -13.04 21.00
CA ALA A 270 12.96 -12.35 19.93
C ALA A 270 14.00 -13.26 19.24
N ASN A 271 14.70 -14.09 20.01
CA ASN A 271 15.65 -15.06 19.46
C ASN A 271 14.92 -16.14 18.65
N GLU A 272 13.87 -16.73 19.21
CA GLU A 272 13.09 -17.76 18.51
C GLU A 272 12.38 -17.22 17.26
N LEU A 273 11.88 -15.97 17.29
CA LEU A 273 11.33 -15.32 16.10
C LEU A 273 12.39 -15.20 14.99
N ASN A 274 13.63 -14.81 15.33
CA ASN A 274 14.70 -14.76 14.35
C ASN A 274 15.05 -16.14 13.78
N GLU A 275 15.08 -17.18 14.60
CA GLU A 275 15.29 -18.56 14.13
C GLU A 275 14.15 -19.03 13.21
N LEU A 276 12.90 -18.69 13.53
CA LEU A 276 11.74 -18.97 12.68
C LEU A 276 11.87 -18.27 11.32
N LEU A 277 12.18 -16.97 11.33
CA LEU A 277 12.35 -16.22 10.07
C LEU A 277 13.53 -16.72 9.26
N ASP A 278 14.67 -17.06 9.88
CA ASP A 278 15.81 -17.65 9.17
C ASP A 278 15.44 -18.97 8.49
N MET A 279 14.68 -19.81 9.18
CA MET A 279 14.19 -21.07 8.62
C MET A 279 13.21 -20.87 7.46
N LEU A 280 12.28 -19.90 7.55
CA LEU A 280 11.36 -19.56 6.45
C LEU A 280 12.11 -18.99 5.24
N PHE A 281 13.07 -18.08 5.47
CA PHE A 281 13.86 -17.43 4.41
C PHE A 281 14.90 -18.34 3.75
N ALA A 282 15.18 -19.49 4.33
CA ALA A 282 15.98 -20.54 3.69
C ALA A 282 15.21 -21.32 2.59
N LYS A 283 13.91 -21.04 2.39
CA LYS A 283 13.07 -21.71 1.38
C LYS A 283 13.06 -20.99 0.04
N ASP A 284 13.29 -21.75 -1.03
CA ASP A 284 13.22 -21.24 -2.40
C ASP A 284 11.79 -20.77 -2.74
N GLU A 285 10.78 -21.46 -2.20
CA GLU A 285 9.37 -21.14 -2.37
C GLU A 285 9.04 -19.70 -1.96
N LEU A 286 9.68 -19.18 -0.92
CA LEU A 286 9.47 -17.80 -0.45
C LEU A 286 9.86 -16.78 -1.52
N SER A 287 11.07 -16.92 -2.05
CA SER A 287 11.57 -16.00 -3.07
C SER A 287 10.76 -16.06 -4.37
N LEU A 288 10.28 -17.25 -4.76
CA LEU A 288 9.37 -17.42 -5.89
C LEU A 288 8.03 -16.72 -5.62
N PHE A 289 7.44 -16.95 -4.46
CA PHE A 289 6.16 -16.36 -4.07
C PHE A 289 6.21 -14.83 -4.12
N ILE A 290 7.19 -14.19 -3.47
CA ILE A 290 7.30 -12.73 -3.47
C ILE A 290 7.55 -12.17 -4.88
N CYS A 291 8.33 -12.85 -5.72
CA CYS A 291 8.53 -12.41 -7.10
C CYS A 291 7.26 -12.54 -7.95
N ARG A 292 6.40 -13.54 -7.70
CA ARG A 292 5.08 -13.64 -8.32
C ARG A 292 4.15 -12.52 -7.88
N GLU A 293 4.16 -12.14 -6.60
CA GLU A 293 3.37 -11.01 -6.10
C GLU A 293 3.80 -9.68 -6.73
N LEU A 294 5.12 -9.43 -6.82
CA LEU A 294 5.64 -8.27 -7.56
C LEU A 294 5.24 -8.26 -9.03
N TYR A 295 5.30 -9.43 -9.68
CA TYR A 295 4.87 -9.56 -11.07
C TYR A 295 3.39 -9.24 -11.25
N ARG A 296 2.53 -9.79 -10.38
CA ARG A 296 1.08 -9.52 -10.39
C ARG A 296 0.74 -8.06 -10.21
N TRP A 297 1.52 -7.37 -9.37
CA TRP A 297 1.33 -5.95 -9.12
C TRP A 297 1.78 -5.06 -10.29
N PHE A 298 2.98 -5.29 -10.82
CA PHE A 298 3.61 -4.38 -11.78
C PHE A 298 3.40 -4.76 -13.25
N VAL A 299 3.16 -6.04 -13.54
CA VAL A 299 3.16 -6.58 -14.91
C VAL A 299 1.76 -7.02 -15.32
N HIS A 300 1.26 -8.12 -14.73
CA HIS A 300 -0.01 -8.74 -15.09
C HIS A 300 -0.42 -9.81 -14.07
N GLY A 301 -1.72 -9.99 -13.82
CA GLY A 301 -2.22 -10.98 -12.85
C GLY A 301 -1.91 -12.44 -13.23
N GLU A 302 -2.02 -12.77 -14.51
CA GLU A 302 -1.67 -14.11 -15.02
C GLU A 302 -0.17 -14.24 -15.29
N ILE A 303 0.40 -15.35 -14.82
CA ILE A 303 1.81 -15.73 -15.01
C ILE A 303 1.83 -16.96 -15.93
N SER A 304 2.37 -16.80 -17.13
CA SER A 304 2.55 -17.91 -18.07
C SER A 304 3.73 -18.79 -17.66
N ALA A 305 3.80 -20.03 -18.16
CA ALA A 305 4.95 -20.90 -17.92
C ALA A 305 6.28 -20.27 -18.39
N ALA A 306 6.25 -19.51 -19.50
CA ALA A 306 7.42 -18.77 -19.96
C ALA A 306 7.80 -17.63 -18.99
N ALA A 307 6.83 -16.85 -18.52
CA ALA A 307 7.10 -15.80 -17.53
C ALA A 307 7.62 -16.38 -16.20
N GLU A 308 7.12 -17.54 -15.78
CA GLU A 308 7.63 -18.24 -14.60
C GLU A 308 9.13 -18.57 -14.75
N THR A 309 9.51 -19.22 -15.85
CA THR A 309 10.91 -19.64 -16.09
C THR A 309 11.84 -18.48 -16.45
N ASP A 310 11.39 -17.53 -17.26
CA ASP A 310 12.26 -16.49 -17.84
C ASP A 310 12.30 -15.20 -17.00
N VAL A 311 11.36 -15.03 -16.06
CA VAL A 311 11.24 -13.82 -15.23
C VAL A 311 11.21 -14.14 -13.74
N ILE A 312 10.24 -14.96 -13.28
CA ILE A 312 10.05 -15.22 -11.85
C ILE A 312 11.25 -15.95 -11.24
N GLU A 313 11.68 -17.07 -11.84
CA GLU A 313 12.83 -17.85 -11.37
C GLU A 313 14.13 -17.01 -11.30
N PRO A 314 14.52 -16.25 -12.35
CA PRO A 314 15.63 -15.29 -12.29
C PRO A 314 15.51 -14.22 -11.20
N LEU A 315 14.32 -13.63 -11.02
CA LEU A 315 14.11 -12.62 -9.98
C LEU A 315 14.21 -13.24 -8.58
N ALA A 316 13.71 -14.46 -8.41
CA ALA A 316 13.82 -15.19 -7.15
C ALA A 316 15.28 -15.55 -6.83
N GLU A 317 16.07 -15.95 -7.84
CA GLU A 317 17.52 -16.13 -7.69
C GLU A 317 18.21 -14.82 -7.27
N LEU A 318 17.87 -13.70 -7.92
CA LEU A 318 18.40 -12.37 -7.56
C LEU A 318 18.00 -11.97 -6.14
N PHE A 319 16.76 -12.24 -5.73
CA PHE A 319 16.26 -12.01 -4.38
C PHE A 319 17.12 -12.75 -3.35
N ARG A 320 17.37 -14.06 -3.56
CA ARG A 320 18.16 -14.89 -2.63
C ARG A 320 19.63 -14.46 -2.57
N ASN A 321 20.22 -14.14 -3.72
CA ASN A 321 21.61 -13.68 -3.80
C ASN A 321 21.84 -12.35 -3.06
N ASN A 322 20.79 -11.57 -2.80
CA ASN A 322 20.84 -10.30 -2.08
C ASN A 322 20.15 -10.36 -0.70
N ALA A 323 19.99 -11.55 -0.11
CA ALA A 323 19.27 -11.72 1.16
C ALA A 323 19.80 -10.86 2.33
N GLY A 324 21.10 -10.55 2.34
CA GLY A 324 21.71 -9.68 3.36
C GLY A 324 21.78 -8.20 2.99
N ALA A 325 21.31 -7.80 1.81
CA ALA A 325 21.41 -6.41 1.36
C ALA A 325 20.31 -5.54 2.00
N PRO A 326 20.63 -4.32 2.46
CA PRO A 326 19.64 -3.40 3.03
C PRO A 326 18.64 -2.89 1.98
N ASP A 327 18.99 -2.96 0.70
CA ASP A 327 18.25 -2.52 -0.49
C ASP A 327 17.85 -3.70 -1.40
N GLN A 328 17.65 -4.88 -0.81
CA GLN A 328 17.28 -6.11 -1.51
C GLN A 328 16.06 -5.91 -2.43
N MET A 329 14.96 -5.35 -1.91
CA MET A 329 13.74 -5.17 -2.69
C MET A 329 13.89 -4.09 -3.77
N GLU A 330 14.69 -3.05 -3.53
CA GLU A 330 15.06 -2.09 -4.59
C GLU A 330 15.73 -2.81 -5.76
N THR A 331 16.68 -3.71 -5.47
CA THR A 331 17.42 -4.47 -6.49
C THR A 331 16.49 -5.35 -7.32
N VAL A 332 15.56 -6.07 -6.69
CA VAL A 332 14.59 -6.94 -7.38
C VAL A 332 13.61 -6.12 -8.22
N VAL A 333 13.02 -5.05 -7.67
CA VAL A 333 12.09 -4.18 -8.40
C VAL A 333 12.78 -3.49 -9.57
N ARG A 334 14.00 -2.99 -9.39
CA ARG A 334 14.81 -2.39 -10.46
C ARG A 334 15.01 -3.38 -11.61
N ALA A 335 15.38 -4.62 -11.30
CA ALA A 335 15.58 -5.65 -12.31
C ALA A 335 14.29 -5.97 -13.08
N LEU A 336 13.14 -6.04 -12.41
CA LEU A 336 11.84 -6.24 -13.07
C LEU A 336 11.49 -5.07 -14.01
N LEU A 337 11.57 -3.82 -13.52
CA LEU A 337 11.17 -2.62 -14.28
C LEU A 337 12.12 -2.28 -15.44
N THR A 338 13.33 -2.85 -15.45
CA THR A 338 14.32 -2.70 -16.52
C THR A 338 14.45 -3.94 -17.41
N SER A 339 13.61 -4.95 -17.20
CA SER A 339 13.63 -6.19 -17.99
C SER A 339 13.00 -6.04 -19.36
N ASP A 340 13.43 -6.85 -20.32
CA ASP A 340 12.86 -6.88 -21.67
C ASP A 340 11.38 -7.28 -21.64
N HIS A 341 11.06 -8.29 -20.82
CA HIS A 341 9.68 -8.78 -20.63
C HIS A 341 8.72 -7.65 -20.31
N PHE A 342 9.08 -6.76 -19.36
CA PHE A 342 8.24 -5.64 -18.92
C PHE A 342 7.77 -4.73 -20.07
N TYR A 343 8.57 -4.58 -21.13
CA TYR A 343 8.26 -3.70 -22.27
C TYR A 343 7.63 -4.41 -23.46
N SER A 344 7.31 -5.71 -23.34
CA SER A 344 6.62 -6.51 -24.36
C SER A 344 5.31 -5.87 -24.78
N ALA A 345 4.98 -5.95 -26.08
CA ALA A 345 3.80 -5.29 -26.64
C ALA A 345 2.49 -5.74 -25.96
N ASP A 346 2.39 -7.02 -25.60
CA ASP A 346 1.20 -7.62 -24.99
C ASP A 346 0.99 -7.21 -23.52
N LEU A 347 2.00 -6.62 -22.87
CA LEU A 347 1.93 -6.17 -21.48
C LEU A 347 1.60 -4.66 -21.35
N ARG A 348 1.42 -3.97 -22.47
CA ARG A 348 1.10 -2.54 -22.50
C ARG A 348 -0.42 -2.33 -22.49
N GLY A 349 -0.92 -1.73 -21.40
CA GLY A 349 -2.36 -1.46 -21.25
C GLY A 349 -3.20 -2.73 -21.05
N CYS A 350 -2.58 -3.82 -20.60
CA CYS A 350 -3.24 -5.10 -20.35
C CYS A 350 -3.99 -5.16 -19.01
N MET A 351 -3.73 -4.23 -18.08
CA MET A 351 -4.38 -4.23 -16.78
C MET A 351 -5.45 -3.14 -16.66
N ILE A 352 -6.57 -3.51 -16.06
CA ILE A 352 -7.59 -2.61 -15.57
C ILE A 352 -7.03 -1.87 -14.34
N LYS A 353 -7.08 -0.52 -14.37
CA LYS A 353 -6.68 0.32 -13.24
C LYS A 353 -7.45 -0.09 -11.98
N SER A 354 -6.76 -0.22 -10.85
CA SER A 354 -7.40 -0.28 -9.54
C SER A 354 -8.23 0.99 -9.30
N PRO A 355 -9.22 0.99 -8.39
CA PRO A 355 -9.95 2.20 -8.03
C PRO A 355 -9.06 3.36 -7.57
N ALA A 356 -8.00 3.08 -6.81
CA ALA A 356 -7.02 4.10 -6.43
C ALA A 356 -6.27 4.66 -7.66
N ASP A 357 -5.78 3.80 -8.55
CA ASP A 357 -5.13 4.22 -9.80
C ASP A 357 -6.07 5.00 -10.73
N LEU A 358 -7.36 4.68 -10.73
CA LEU A 358 -8.36 5.35 -11.54
C LEU A 358 -8.64 6.75 -10.98
N VAL A 359 -9.13 6.85 -9.74
CA VAL A 359 -9.59 8.11 -9.16
C VAL A 359 -8.42 9.08 -9.00
N ILE A 360 -7.34 8.65 -8.34
CA ILE A 360 -6.19 9.51 -8.09
C ILE A 360 -5.45 9.80 -9.40
N GLY A 361 -5.29 8.80 -10.25
CA GLY A 361 -4.57 8.95 -11.50
C GLY A 361 -5.23 9.91 -12.47
N ASP A 362 -6.56 9.88 -12.58
CA ASP A 362 -7.29 10.76 -13.49
C ASP A 362 -7.34 12.20 -12.94
N LEU A 363 -7.48 12.37 -11.62
CA LEU A 363 -7.37 13.68 -10.95
C LEU A 363 -6.01 14.34 -11.18
N ARG A 364 -4.92 13.59 -11.00
CA ARG A 364 -3.56 14.08 -11.26
C ARG A 364 -3.35 14.39 -12.73
N LEU A 365 -3.72 13.48 -13.63
CA LEU A 365 -3.58 13.63 -15.09
C LEU A 365 -4.25 14.92 -15.58
N LEU A 366 -5.47 15.19 -15.11
CA LEU A 366 -6.29 16.32 -15.54
C LEU A 366 -6.00 17.62 -14.77
N GLY A 367 -5.05 17.61 -13.84
CA GLY A 367 -4.63 18.81 -13.12
C GLY A 367 -5.71 19.36 -12.20
N MET A 368 -6.42 18.49 -11.47
CA MET A 368 -7.42 18.93 -10.49
C MET A 368 -6.81 19.93 -9.50
N PRO A 369 -7.41 21.12 -9.30
CA PRO A 369 -6.95 22.05 -8.27
C PRO A 369 -7.25 21.49 -6.87
N TYR A 370 -6.35 21.74 -5.93
CA TYR A 370 -6.49 21.32 -4.53
C TYR A 370 -6.36 22.51 -3.57
N PRO A 371 -6.92 22.41 -2.35
CA PRO A 371 -6.70 23.41 -1.31
C PRO A 371 -5.20 23.51 -0.96
N THR A 372 -4.78 24.73 -0.62
CA THR A 372 -3.39 25.02 -0.23
C THR A 372 -3.07 24.50 1.17
N PRO A 373 -1.79 24.37 1.57
CA PRO A 373 -1.43 24.01 2.95
C PRO A 373 -1.97 24.96 4.03
N ALA A 374 -2.26 26.22 3.69
CA ALA A 374 -2.90 27.17 4.60
C ALA A 374 -4.40 26.85 4.87
N GLN A 375 -4.98 25.97 4.05
CA GLN A 375 -6.36 25.48 4.09
C GLN A 375 -6.39 23.99 4.43
N PHE A 376 -5.57 23.54 5.38
CA PHE A 376 -5.41 22.11 5.66
C PHE A 376 -6.72 21.40 6.03
N GLU A 377 -7.67 22.08 6.70
CA GLU A 377 -8.98 21.47 6.98
C GLU A 377 -9.73 21.14 5.67
N ALA A 378 -9.69 22.05 4.69
CA ALA A 378 -10.21 21.77 3.35
C ALA A 378 -9.45 20.62 2.67
N GLN A 379 -8.12 20.55 2.80
CA GLN A 379 -7.32 19.45 2.25
C GLN A 379 -7.81 18.10 2.77
N TYR A 380 -7.94 17.96 4.09
CA TYR A 380 -8.41 16.71 4.71
C TYR A 380 -9.87 16.42 4.35
N SER A 381 -10.74 17.43 4.21
CA SER A 381 -12.11 17.23 3.74
C SER A 381 -12.13 16.64 2.33
N VAL A 382 -11.40 17.25 1.40
CA VAL A 382 -11.30 16.82 0.01
C VAL A 382 -10.69 15.42 -0.10
N TRP A 383 -9.60 15.15 0.62
CA TRP A 383 -8.97 13.82 0.60
C TRP A 383 -9.87 12.73 1.19
N LYS A 384 -10.68 13.06 2.20
CA LYS A 384 -11.68 12.14 2.75
C LYS A 384 -12.79 11.83 1.74
N ASP A 385 -13.27 12.82 1.00
CA ASP A 385 -14.28 12.58 -0.06
C ASP A 385 -13.70 11.66 -1.15
N LEU A 386 -12.42 11.87 -1.52
CA LEU A 386 -11.71 11.00 -2.45
C LEU A 386 -11.52 9.58 -1.90
N TYR A 387 -11.20 9.42 -0.62
CA TYR A 387 -11.13 8.11 0.03
C TYR A 387 -12.44 7.34 -0.14
N TRP A 388 -13.58 7.99 0.16
CA TRP A 388 -14.89 7.34 0.02
C TRP A 388 -15.24 7.04 -1.43
N LEU A 389 -14.79 7.87 -2.38
CA LEU A 389 -14.99 7.63 -3.79
C LEU A 389 -14.20 6.41 -4.29
N ILE A 390 -12.96 6.25 -3.82
CA ILE A 390 -12.10 5.09 -4.09
C ILE A 390 -12.74 3.81 -3.50
N GLY A 391 -13.25 3.89 -2.26
CA GLY A 391 -14.00 2.82 -1.62
C GLY A 391 -15.29 2.45 -2.37
N TYR A 392 -16.08 3.43 -2.81
CA TYR A 392 -17.29 3.23 -3.61
C TYR A 392 -17.00 2.51 -4.94
N CYS A 393 -15.81 2.70 -5.50
CA CYS A 393 -15.35 2.01 -6.70
C CYS A 393 -14.80 0.60 -6.43
N GLY A 394 -14.77 0.14 -5.17
CA GLY A 394 -14.45 -1.24 -4.77
C GLY A 394 -13.12 -1.44 -4.03
N GLN A 395 -12.38 -0.38 -3.67
CA GLN A 395 -11.10 -0.50 -2.98
C GLN A 395 -11.04 0.39 -1.75
N GLU A 396 -11.61 -0.05 -0.62
CA GLU A 396 -11.51 0.71 0.62
C GLU A 396 -10.07 0.63 1.18
N LEU A 397 -9.31 1.72 1.07
CA LEU A 397 -7.92 1.79 1.56
C LEU A 397 -7.87 1.57 3.07
N ALA A 398 -6.80 0.95 3.55
CA ALA A 398 -6.64 0.56 4.97
C ALA A 398 -7.70 -0.42 5.50
N ASN A 399 -8.56 -0.96 4.63
CA ASN A 399 -9.63 -1.85 5.01
C ASN A 399 -9.90 -2.91 3.91
N PRO A 400 -8.88 -3.69 3.51
CA PRO A 400 -9.06 -4.74 2.52
C PRO A 400 -10.06 -5.78 3.02
N PRO A 401 -10.76 -6.52 2.13
CA PRO A 401 -11.88 -7.36 2.50
C PRO A 401 -11.52 -8.54 3.42
N ASN A 402 -10.27 -9.00 3.38
CA ASN A 402 -9.74 -10.03 4.26
C ASN A 402 -8.20 -9.96 4.33
N VAL A 403 -7.59 -10.91 5.04
CA VAL A 403 -6.14 -11.00 5.26
C VAL A 403 -5.31 -11.31 4.01
N ALA A 404 -5.92 -11.79 2.92
CA ALA A 404 -5.24 -11.96 1.63
C ALA A 404 -5.17 -10.67 0.80
N GLY A 405 -5.69 -9.54 1.32
CA GLY A 405 -5.69 -8.26 0.61
C GLY A 405 -6.86 -8.11 -0.35
N TRP A 406 -6.69 -7.35 -1.43
CA TRP A 406 -7.73 -7.18 -2.45
C TRP A 406 -7.72 -8.35 -3.45
N PRO A 407 -8.88 -8.99 -3.71
CA PRO A 407 -8.97 -10.16 -4.57
C PRO A 407 -8.40 -9.99 -5.97
N ALA A 408 -8.37 -8.76 -6.48
CA ALA A 408 -7.80 -8.47 -7.79
C ALA A 408 -6.31 -8.86 -7.94
N TYR A 409 -5.60 -9.08 -6.84
CA TYR A 409 -4.18 -9.44 -6.86
C TYR A 409 -3.90 -10.93 -6.61
N TYR A 410 -4.89 -11.73 -6.21
CA TYR A 410 -4.69 -13.16 -5.93
C TYR A 410 -5.78 -14.09 -6.49
N GLN A 411 -6.98 -13.60 -6.80
CA GLN A 411 -8.11 -14.44 -7.16
C GLN A 411 -8.09 -14.82 -8.64
N PHE A 412 -7.59 -16.03 -8.90
CA PHE A 412 -7.71 -16.69 -10.21
C PHE A 412 -9.18 -17.09 -10.51
N PRO A 413 -9.64 -17.02 -11.77
CA PRO A 413 -8.96 -16.51 -12.96
C PRO A 413 -9.18 -15.01 -13.21
N GLN A 414 -9.80 -14.30 -12.27
CA GLN A 414 -10.33 -12.96 -12.56
C GLN A 414 -9.29 -11.85 -12.44
N TYR A 415 -8.45 -11.89 -11.40
CA TYR A 415 -7.45 -10.85 -11.11
C TYR A 415 -8.02 -9.42 -11.25
N ASP A 416 -7.34 -8.53 -11.97
CA ASP A 416 -7.74 -7.14 -12.16
C ASP A 416 -9.08 -6.95 -12.88
N ASN A 417 -9.62 -8.00 -13.54
CA ASN A 417 -10.99 -7.98 -14.06
C ASN A 417 -12.04 -7.83 -12.94
N ILE A 418 -11.72 -8.18 -11.69
CA ILE A 418 -12.62 -7.97 -10.54
C ILE A 418 -12.96 -6.49 -10.36
N TRP A 419 -12.09 -5.57 -10.78
CA TRP A 419 -12.37 -4.15 -10.67
C TRP A 419 -13.50 -3.66 -11.59
N VAL A 420 -13.94 -4.47 -12.55
CA VAL A 420 -15.03 -4.14 -13.47
C VAL A 420 -16.01 -5.30 -13.59
N ASP A 421 -17.13 -5.16 -12.92
CA ASP A 421 -18.30 -6.02 -13.04
C ASP A 421 -19.57 -5.18 -13.24
N THR A 422 -20.74 -5.83 -13.24
CA THR A 422 -22.03 -5.15 -13.42
C THR A 422 -22.37 -4.13 -12.32
N ALA A 423 -21.76 -4.23 -11.14
CA ALA A 423 -21.97 -3.32 -10.02
C ALA A 423 -20.91 -2.21 -9.95
N THR A 424 -19.64 -2.54 -10.15
CA THR A 424 -18.51 -1.61 -10.04
C THR A 424 -18.35 -0.74 -11.28
N PHE A 425 -18.75 -1.19 -12.48
CA PHE A 425 -18.67 -0.38 -13.69
C PHE A 425 -19.48 0.95 -13.59
N PRO A 426 -20.78 0.94 -13.23
CA PRO A 426 -21.52 2.17 -13.01
C PRO A 426 -20.90 3.05 -11.91
N ALA A 427 -20.47 2.46 -10.80
CA ALA A 427 -19.86 3.18 -9.69
C ALA A 427 -18.61 3.97 -10.13
N ARG A 428 -17.73 3.32 -10.89
CA ARG A 428 -16.53 3.94 -11.46
C ARG A 428 -16.85 5.04 -12.45
N ASN A 429 -17.84 4.83 -13.33
CA ASN A 429 -18.28 5.86 -14.26
C ASN A 429 -18.87 7.08 -13.52
N TYR A 430 -19.72 6.86 -12.51
CA TYR A 430 -20.29 7.95 -11.71
C TYR A 430 -19.24 8.69 -10.90
N ALA A 431 -18.23 7.99 -10.37
CA ALA A 431 -17.14 8.61 -9.66
C ALA A 431 -16.37 9.60 -10.54
N LEU A 432 -15.99 9.16 -11.75
CA LEU A 432 -15.31 10.02 -12.71
C LEU A 432 -16.19 11.17 -13.20
N GLN A 433 -17.46 10.90 -13.53
CA GLN A 433 -18.39 11.96 -13.95
C GLN A 433 -18.62 12.99 -12.83
N GLY A 434 -18.75 12.55 -11.58
CA GLY A 434 -18.91 13.43 -10.42
C GLY A 434 -17.71 14.37 -10.27
N VAL A 435 -16.50 13.82 -10.31
CA VAL A 435 -15.27 14.61 -10.24
C VAL A 435 -15.13 15.57 -11.44
N LEU A 436 -15.43 15.11 -12.65
CA LEU A 436 -15.25 15.90 -13.88
C LEU A 436 -16.26 17.04 -14.02
N TYR A 437 -17.54 16.78 -13.72
CA TYR A 437 -18.63 17.73 -14.01
C TYR A 437 -19.11 18.49 -12.77
N SER A 438 -19.13 17.85 -11.60
CA SER A 438 -19.56 18.48 -10.34
C SER A 438 -18.37 19.11 -9.60
N GLY A 439 -17.21 18.47 -9.66
CA GLY A 439 -16.03 18.85 -8.88
C GLY A 439 -16.13 18.42 -7.42
N LEU A 440 -15.27 19.02 -6.59
CA LEU A 440 -15.24 18.82 -5.14
C LEU A 440 -15.51 20.16 -4.45
N SER A 441 -16.10 20.12 -3.27
CA SER A 441 -16.41 21.34 -2.51
C SER A 441 -16.27 21.14 -1.01
N THR A 442 -16.00 22.21 -0.29
CA THR A 442 -16.00 22.19 1.17
C THR A 442 -17.26 22.83 1.75
N PRO A 443 -17.77 22.32 2.89
CA PRO A 443 -18.99 22.84 3.48
C PRO A 443 -18.76 24.19 4.18
N ALA A 444 -19.85 24.90 4.48
CA ALA A 444 -19.82 26.20 5.15
C ALA A 444 -19.41 26.13 6.63
N ASN A 445 -19.58 24.97 7.27
CA ASN A 445 -19.42 24.77 8.71
C ASN A 445 -18.06 24.14 9.09
N LEU A 446 -17.00 24.45 8.34
CA LEU A 446 -15.63 24.13 8.72
C LEU A 446 -15.09 25.13 9.76
N TYR A 447 -14.18 24.70 10.62
CA TYR A 447 -13.62 25.53 11.69
C TYR A 447 -12.75 26.68 11.16
N GLN A 448 -11.94 26.43 10.14
CA GLN A 448 -11.11 27.42 9.47
C GLN A 448 -11.95 28.22 8.46
N PRO A 449 -12.13 29.54 8.65
CA PRO A 449 -12.90 30.35 7.71
C PRO A 449 -12.37 30.28 6.28
N GLN A 450 -11.05 30.25 6.08
CA GLN A 450 -10.43 30.15 4.75
C GLN A 450 -10.62 28.79 4.06
N SER A 451 -11.13 27.79 4.78
CA SER A 451 -11.42 26.45 4.27
C SER A 451 -12.89 26.28 3.87
N GLN A 452 -13.78 27.22 4.22
CA GLN A 452 -15.23 27.12 4.00
C GLN A 452 -15.63 27.45 2.55
N ASN A 453 -16.70 26.80 2.06
CA ASN A 453 -17.37 27.12 0.78
C ASN A 453 -16.43 27.22 -0.43
N LEU A 454 -15.41 26.37 -0.49
CA LEU A 454 -14.50 26.30 -1.63
C LEU A 454 -15.06 25.35 -2.68
N GLU A 455 -14.83 25.66 -3.95
CA GLU A 455 -15.12 24.76 -5.08
C GLU A 455 -13.83 24.47 -5.85
N PHE A 456 -13.65 23.22 -6.23
CA PHE A 456 -12.51 22.72 -6.99
C PHE A 456 -13.05 21.97 -8.20
N LYS A 457 -12.74 22.44 -9.40
CA LYS A 457 -13.22 21.86 -10.65
C LYS A 457 -12.06 21.71 -11.63
N ILE A 458 -12.09 20.61 -12.39
CA ILE A 458 -11.13 20.36 -13.46
C ILE A 458 -11.34 21.40 -14.56
N ASP A 459 -10.27 22.10 -14.92
CA ASP A 459 -10.26 22.98 -16.09
C ASP A 459 -9.77 22.19 -17.31
N LEU A 460 -10.72 21.64 -18.06
CA LEU A 460 -10.43 20.89 -19.27
C LEU A 460 -9.78 21.75 -20.36
N VAL A 461 -10.05 23.07 -20.40
CA VAL A 461 -9.41 23.96 -21.37
C VAL A 461 -7.94 24.13 -21.00
N ALA A 462 -7.63 24.41 -19.73
CA ALA A 462 -6.25 24.47 -19.26
C ALA A 462 -5.51 23.15 -19.48
N PHE A 463 -6.15 22.00 -19.24
CA PHE A 463 -5.56 20.69 -19.56
C PHE A 463 -5.22 20.56 -21.05
N THR A 464 -6.13 20.92 -21.97
CA THR A 464 -5.84 20.83 -23.41
C THR A 464 -4.65 21.70 -23.83
N GLN A 465 -4.43 22.84 -23.18
CA GLN A 465 -3.30 23.72 -23.46
C GLN A 465 -1.93 23.10 -23.11
N LEU A 466 -1.90 22.02 -22.32
CA LEU A 466 -0.68 21.27 -22.00
C LEU A 466 -0.30 20.25 -23.09
N LEU A 467 -1.17 20.01 -24.07
CA LEU A 467 -0.94 19.06 -25.15
C LEU A 467 -0.13 19.71 -26.29
N SER A 468 0.46 18.91 -27.18
CA SER A 468 1.51 19.38 -28.10
C SER A 468 1.03 20.42 -29.12
N ASN A 469 -0.19 20.26 -29.64
CA ASN A 469 -0.80 21.20 -30.57
C ASN A 469 -2.33 21.23 -30.39
N PRO A 470 -2.84 21.97 -29.38
CA PRO A 470 -4.26 21.99 -29.05
C PRO A 470 -5.14 22.66 -30.11
N SER A 471 -4.55 23.42 -31.04
CA SER A 471 -5.27 24.07 -32.14
C SER A 471 -5.58 23.12 -33.30
N ASP A 472 -4.83 22.03 -33.44
CA ASP A 472 -5.10 20.99 -34.43
C ASP A 472 -5.94 19.88 -33.78
N PRO A 473 -7.18 19.62 -34.27
CA PRO A 473 -8.07 18.66 -33.64
C PRO A 473 -7.54 17.22 -33.70
N ASN A 474 -6.75 16.86 -34.70
CA ASN A 474 -6.19 15.51 -34.82
C ASN A 474 -5.04 15.32 -33.82
N SER A 475 -4.15 16.31 -33.69
CA SER A 475 -3.08 16.29 -32.68
C SER A 475 -3.65 16.29 -31.27
N LEU A 476 -4.66 17.11 -31.00
CA LEU A 476 -5.34 17.16 -29.71
C LEU A 476 -5.93 15.79 -29.32
N VAL A 477 -6.69 15.17 -30.23
CA VAL A 477 -7.30 13.86 -29.99
C VAL A 477 -6.25 12.77 -29.84
N ALA A 478 -5.18 12.81 -30.64
CA ALA A 478 -4.09 11.82 -30.57
C ALA A 478 -3.38 11.87 -29.21
N ASP A 479 -2.99 13.07 -28.75
CA ASP A 479 -2.30 13.26 -27.46
C ASP A 479 -3.20 12.88 -26.29
N ALA A 480 -4.47 13.31 -26.31
CA ALA A 480 -5.43 12.96 -25.27
C ALA A 480 -5.67 11.44 -25.22
N ALA A 481 -5.80 10.79 -26.38
CA ALA A 481 -6.00 9.34 -26.44
C ALA A 481 -4.78 8.56 -25.96
N GLU A 482 -3.57 9.03 -26.26
CA GLU A 482 -2.32 8.44 -25.77
C GLU A 482 -2.26 8.45 -24.24
N LEU A 483 -2.63 9.57 -23.62
CA LEU A 483 -2.63 9.74 -22.17
C LEU A 483 -3.76 8.97 -21.47
N LEU A 484 -4.97 8.94 -22.05
CA LEU A 484 -6.15 8.36 -21.41
C LEU A 484 -6.33 6.85 -21.64
N TYR A 485 -6.09 6.35 -22.85
CA TYR A 485 -6.45 4.96 -23.22
C TYR A 485 -5.26 3.99 -23.29
N GLY A 486 -4.05 4.52 -23.20
CA GLY A 486 -2.81 3.78 -23.04
C GLY A 486 -2.37 2.81 -24.14
N THR A 487 -3.16 2.69 -25.19
CA THR A 487 -2.75 2.20 -26.51
C THR A 487 -3.34 3.12 -27.57
N PRO A 488 -2.61 3.40 -28.67
CA PRO A 488 -3.17 4.20 -29.76
C PRO A 488 -4.43 3.54 -30.33
N SER A 489 -5.49 4.34 -30.53
CA SER A 489 -6.79 3.90 -31.08
C SER A 489 -6.69 3.15 -32.41
N ARG A 490 -5.59 3.30 -33.16
CA ARG A 490 -5.38 2.66 -34.47
C ARG A 490 -5.18 1.13 -34.42
N LYS A 491 -4.87 0.52 -33.28
CA LYS A 491 -4.67 -0.94 -33.21
C LYS A 491 -5.93 -1.76 -32.93
N ARG A 492 -7.00 -1.17 -32.35
CA ARG A 492 -8.25 -1.90 -32.07
C ARG A 492 -9.30 -1.84 -33.19
N CYS A 493 -9.19 -0.92 -34.14
CA CYS A 493 -10.16 -0.81 -35.24
C CYS A 493 -9.86 -1.72 -36.45
N ALA A 494 -8.90 -2.65 -36.34
CA ALA A 494 -8.49 -3.53 -37.43
C ALA A 494 -8.49 -5.00 -37.04
N THR A 495 -9.45 -5.45 -36.23
CA THR A 495 -9.84 -6.86 -36.15
C THR A 495 -11.21 -6.96 -35.48
N ASN A 496 -12.26 -6.90 -36.29
CA ASN A 496 -13.43 -7.77 -36.23
C ASN A 496 -14.15 -7.70 -37.58
#